data_AF-X1KKL8-F1
#
_entry.id   AF-X1KKL8-F1
#
_cell.length_a   1.000
_cell.length_b   1.000
_cell.length_c   1.000
_cell.angle_alpha   90.00
_cell.angle_beta   90.00
_cell.angle_gamma   90.00
#
_symmetry.space_group_name_H-M   'P 1'
#
loop_
_entity.id
_entity.type
_entity.pdbx_description
1 polymer ?
#
loop_
_entity_poly.entity_id
_entity_poly.type
_entity_poly.pdbx_seq_one_letter_code
_entity_poly.pdbx_strand_id
1 'polypeptide(L)' 'MLKVRCYDRENPTLPSVVGIWRGADFQEREIFDLFGIGFEGHPNLRRIVLWEGFEGHPLRKDFL' A
#
# COMPACT_ATOMS: atom_id res chain seq x y z
N MET A 1 11.23 -8.10 -14.48
CA MET A 1 10.75 -7.94 -13.09
C MET A 1 11.27 -6.61 -12.57
N LEU A 2 10.43 -5.59 -12.46
CA LEU A 2 10.83 -4.29 -11.92
C LEU A 2 10.82 -4.38 -10.39
N LYS A 3 11.90 -3.96 -9.73
CA LYS A 3 11.98 -3.93 -8.27
C LYS A 3 12.40 -2.53 -7.83
N VAL A 4 11.49 -1.85 -7.13
CA VAL A 4 11.75 -0.56 -6.50
C VAL A 4 11.86 -0.79 -4.99
N ARG A 5 12.72 -0.03 -4.33
CA ARG A 5 12.89 -0.07 -2.88
C ARG A 5 12.40 1.25 -2.31
N CYS A 6 11.45 1.21 -1.38
CA CYS A 6 11.12 2.36 -0.54
C CYS A 6 12.00 2.27 0.71
N TYR A 7 12.77 3.33 0.98
CA TYR A 7 13.68 3.39 2.13
C TYR A 7 13.04 4.07 3.34
N ASP A 8 11.96 4.81 3.12
CA ASP A 8 11.28 5.53 4.18
C ASP A 8 10.46 4.56 5.03
N ARG A 9 10.66 4.60 6.35
CA ARG A 9 10.01 3.68 7.29
C ARG A 9 8.85 4.34 8.02
N GLU A 10 8.82 5.66 8.12
CA GLU A 10 7.83 6.40 8.90
C GLU A 10 6.62 6.75 8.03
N ASN A 11 6.86 7.19 6.80
CA ASN A 11 5.85 7.57 5.83
C ASN A 11 6.21 7.06 4.41
N PRO A 12 6.23 5.73 4.19
CA PRO A 12 6.58 5.15 2.90
C PRO A 12 5.56 5.53 1.81
N THR A 13 6.02 6.25 0.80
CA THR A 13 5.25 6.55 -0.41
C THR A 13 5.95 6.03 -1.66
N LEU A 14 5.16 5.58 -2.64
CA LEU A 14 5.63 5.12 -3.95
C LEU A 14 4.70 5.63 -5.05
N PRO A 15 5.19 5.82 -6.29
CA PRO A 15 4.32 6.11 -7.42
C PRO A 15 3.47 4.89 -7.78
N SER A 16 2.17 5.10 -7.99
CA SER A 16 1.25 4.06 -8.48
C SER A 16 1.58 3.68 -9.93
N VAL A 17 1.49 2.39 -10.22
CA VAL A 17 1.67 1.83 -11.56
C VAL A 17 0.34 1.42 -12.21
N VAL A 18 -0.79 1.73 -11.57
CA VAL A 18 -2.14 1.36 -12.06
C VAL A 18 -2.49 1.99 -13.39
N GLY A 19 -1.94 3.18 -13.70
CA GLY A 19 -2.07 3.80 -15.01
C GLY A 19 -1.44 2.98 -16.15
N ILE A 20 -0.46 2.12 -15.83
CA ILE A 20 0.23 1.24 -16.78
C ILE A 20 -0.38 -0.17 -16.74
N TRP A 21 -0.54 -0.73 -15.53
CA TRP A 21 -1.08 -2.06 -15.30
C TRP A 21 -2.34 -1.99 -14.44
N ARG A 22 -3.50 -2.13 -15.08
CA ARG A 22 -4.80 -2.14 -14.36
C ARG A 22 -4.91 -3.26 -13.31
N GLY A 23 -4.16 -4.35 -13.48
CA GLY A 23 -4.10 -5.45 -12.51
C GLY A 23 -3.38 -5.09 -11.20
N ALA A 24 -2.60 -4.00 -11.18
CA ALA A 24 -1.93 -3.54 -9.97
C ALA A 24 -2.89 -2.88 -8.96
N ASP A 25 -4.15 -2.56 -9.35
CA ASP A 25 -5.09 -1.83 -8.50
C ASP A 25 -5.38 -2.54 -7.17
N PHE A 26 -5.57 -3.86 -7.22
CA PHE A 26 -5.78 -4.67 -6.01
C PHE A 26 -4.49 -4.82 -5.20
N GLN A 27 -3.34 -4.99 -5.86
CA GLN A 27 -2.06 -5.20 -5.19
C GLN A 27 -1.63 -3.96 -4.41
N GLU A 28 -1.80 -2.76 -4.98
CA GLU A 28 -1.47 -1.49 -4.32
C GLU A 28 -2.38 -1.24 -3.11
N ARG A 29 -3.68 -1.56 -3.22
CA ARG A 29 -4.63 -1.45 -2.11
C ARG A 29 -4.32 -2.44 -0.98
N GLU A 30 -3.95 -3.67 -1.30
CA GLU A 30 -3.54 -4.67 -0.32
C GLU A 30 -2.30 -4.21 0.45
N ILE A 31 -1.29 -3.70 -0.26
CA ILE A 31 -0.06 -3.20 0.37
C ILE A 31 -0.35 -1.99 1.26
N PHE A 32 -1.20 -1.07 0.81
CA PHE A 32 -1.63 0.07 1.62
C PHE A 32 -2.33 -0.38 2.91
N ASP A 33 -3.21 -1.38 2.83
CA ASP A 33 -3.95 -1.87 3.97
C ASP A 33 -3.07 -2.64 4.97
N LEU A 34 -2.20 -3.51 4.47
CA LEU A 34 -1.43 -4.42 5.33
C LEU A 34 -0.10 -3.85 5.82
N PHE A 35 0.55 -3.00 5.03
CA PHE A 35 1.86 -2.41 5.33
C PHE A 35 1.82 -0.90 5.58
N GLY A 36 0.75 -0.21 5.18
CA GLY A 36 0.63 1.25 5.34
C GLY A 36 1.44 2.06 4.35
N ILE A 37 1.81 1.48 3.20
CA ILE A 37 2.56 2.17 2.15
C ILE A 37 1.58 2.93 1.25
N GLY A 38 1.77 4.25 1.15
CA GLY A 38 0.97 5.11 0.27
C GLY A 38 1.38 5.01 -1.20
N PHE A 39 0.40 5.08 -2.10
CA PHE A 39 0.63 5.11 -3.54
C PHE A 39 0.16 6.42 -4.15
N GLU A 40 1.09 7.22 -4.68
CA GLU A 40 0.81 8.50 -5.32
C GLU A 40 0.29 8.29 -6.75
N GLY A 41 -0.85 8.93 -7.08
CA GLY A 41 -1.48 8.81 -8.40
C GLY A 41 -2.47 7.63 -8.54
N HIS A 42 -2.74 6.90 -7.46
CA HIS A 42 -3.74 5.83 -7.47
C HIS A 42 -5.18 6.40 -7.44
N PRO A 43 -6.08 6.03 -8.36
CA PRO A 43 -7.43 6.62 -8.44
C PRO A 43 -8.35 6.32 -7.25
N ASN A 44 -8.12 5.23 -6.51
CA ASN A 44 -8.96 4.88 -5.37
C ASN A 44 -8.20 4.04 -4.33
N LEU A 45 -7.35 4.70 -3.54
CA LEU A 45 -6.61 4.06 -2.46
C LEU A 45 -7.49 3.95 -1.22
N ARG A 46 -8.01 2.75 -0.97
CA ARG A 46 -8.85 2.41 0.18
C ARG A 46 -8.46 1.05 0.71
N ARG A 47 -8.75 0.83 2.00
CA ARG A 47 -8.62 -0.48 2.65
C ARG A 47 -9.60 -1.48 2.02
N ILE A 48 -9.18 -2.74 1.91
CA ILE A 48 -9.96 -3.80 1.25
C ILE A 48 -10.01 -5.10 2.06
N VAL A 49 -8.99 -5.39 2.87
CA VAL A 49 -8.86 -6.63 3.64
C VAL A 49 -9.24 -6.39 5.10
N LEU A 50 -8.76 -5.30 5.68
CA LEU A 50 -9.02 -4.97 7.08
C LEU A 50 -10.38 -4.31 7.23
N TRP A 51 -11.00 -4.56 8.37
CA TRP A 51 -12.26 -3.92 8.74
C TRP A 51 -12.05 -2.41 8.99
N GLU A 52 -13.10 -1.63 8.77
CA GLU A 52 -13.01 -0.15 8.66
C GLU A 52 -12.46 0.57 9.90
N GLY A 53 -12.46 -0.05 11.09
CA GLY A 53 -11.93 0.54 12.32
C GLY A 53 -10.64 -0.10 12.85
N PHE A 54 -9.95 -0.93 12.05
CA PHE A 54 -8.68 -1.50 12.48
C PHE A 54 -7.61 -0.41 12.59
N GLU A 55 -7.14 -0.11 13.80
CA GLU A 55 -6.02 0.81 14.00
C GLU A 55 -4.69 0.07 13.78
N GLY A 56 -4.03 0.39 12.67
CA GLY A 56 -2.68 -0.07 12.35
C GLY A 56 -2.59 -0.94 11.09
N HIS A 57 -1.43 -1.58 10.95
CA HIS A 57 -1.02 -2.37 9.78
C HIS A 57 -0.36 -3.67 10.25
N PRO A 58 -1.04 -4.83 10.15
CA PRO A 58 -0.65 -6.06 10.85
C PRO A 58 0.65 -6.68 10.31
N LEU A 59 1.02 -6.41 9.05
CA LEU A 59 2.27 -6.92 8.48
C LEU A 59 3.46 -5.99 8.73
N ARG A 60 3.27 -4.86 9.41
CA ARG A 60 4.37 -4.02 9.85
C ARG A 60 5.04 -4.70 11.05
N LYS A 61 6.37 -4.82 11.01
CA LYS A 61 7.15 -5.47 12.09
C LYS A 61 7.03 -4.78 13.46
N ASP A 62 6.51 -3.55 13.48
CA ASP A 62 6.22 -2.77 14.68
C ASP A 62 4.84 -3.10 15.29
N PHE A 63 4.01 -3.88 14.61
CA PHE A 63 2.68 -4.26 15.10
C PHE A 63 2.83 -5.31 16.22
N LEU A 64 2.27 -5.02 17.39
CA LEU A 64 2.47 -5.74 18.65
C LEU A 64 1.16 -6.38 19.13
#